data_AF-A0AAC8WZN5-F1
#
_entry.id   AF-A0AAC8WZN5-F1
#
_cell.length_a   1.000
_cell.length_b   1.000
_cell.length_c   1.000
_cell.angle_alpha   90.00
_cell.angle_beta   90.00
_cell.angle_gamma   90.00
#
_symmetry.space_group_name_H-M   'P 1'
#
loop_
_entity.id
_entity.type
_entity.pdbx_description
1 polymer ?
#
loop_
_entity_poly.entity_id
_entity_poly.type
_entity_poly.pdbx_seq_one_letter_code
_entity_poly.pdbx_strand_id
1 'polypeptide(L)'
;MHKQKNMKRNIVHLFCSVLTCLILWFSLLLQEVEAVDVGLIGGATTHSSYEDGDLTVWIEGGKGVELDLGTRMIPQMQLPSSLSSILNHSDIRNNIRLEYSLPAPLLGFIPIRGTIAGDQLLFDTTNNLVYANLDQSLNLTLIGLYKFKFIIDIEGLNMRIPADSYQFKMVVDKGIVNLDLLDFRGNLTTLDFGYLPEDYDEPSNPDEPGQSTTDSDQTEVSVAFLPPVDSSPPILDPENPSEEITNPEDEPSGETGDLTLDYVPSFSFPTREVAHENIEVRMDRKKPFIQVSDRTNSNAGWIVTAQLSYFRNVDSNSNSLLGATLLLENGITSSPIDVSEEPFVYQDIELHSSGDAKPIMYAEPGAGSGTWLARWYDSDLEGNSNGDVYLNVPQGSAQVGRQEATITWTIQNTPNVSE
;
A
#
# COMPACT_ATOMS: atom_id res chain seq x y z
N MET A 1 8.03 -24.98 -61.98
CA MET A 1 8.61 -24.10 -60.94
C MET A 1 7.90 -22.76 -60.70
N HIS A 2 6.96 -22.29 -61.55
CA HIS A 2 6.27 -20.99 -61.33
C HIS A 2 4.99 -21.05 -60.45
N LYS A 3 4.34 -22.22 -60.31
CA LYS A 3 3.09 -22.35 -59.51
C LYS A 3 3.31 -22.41 -57.99
N GLN A 4 4.40 -23.02 -57.51
CA GLN A 4 4.69 -23.14 -56.07
C GLN A 4 5.13 -21.82 -55.41
N LYS A 5 5.71 -20.89 -56.19
CA LYS A 5 6.17 -19.59 -55.66
C LYS A 5 5.00 -18.64 -55.36
N ASN A 6 3.92 -18.72 -56.14
CA ASN A 6 2.72 -17.92 -55.91
C ASN A 6 1.85 -18.45 -54.74
N MET A 7 1.82 -19.77 -54.52
CA MET A 7 1.08 -20.35 -53.40
C MET A 7 1.71 -20.02 -52.03
N LYS A 8 3.05 -20.04 -51.93
CA LYS A 8 3.76 -19.60 -50.71
C LYS A 8 3.57 -18.11 -50.44
N ARG A 9 3.51 -17.26 -51.47
CA ARG A 9 3.30 -15.82 -51.32
C ARG A 9 1.89 -15.48 -50.84
N ASN A 10 0.88 -16.21 -51.33
CA ASN A 10 -0.51 -16.03 -50.91
C ASN A 10 -0.77 -16.52 -49.47
N ILE A 11 -0.11 -17.59 -49.02
CA ILE A 11 -0.23 -18.07 -47.63
C ILE A 11 0.42 -17.09 -46.65
N VAL A 12 1.56 -16.47 -47.00
CA VAL A 12 2.21 -15.45 -46.17
C VAL A 12 1.36 -14.18 -46.08
N HIS A 13 0.71 -13.76 -47.17
CA HIS A 13 -0.22 -12.62 -47.13
C HIS A 13 -1.51 -12.93 -46.34
N LEU A 14 -2.03 -14.16 -46.40
CA LEU A 14 -3.22 -14.56 -45.64
C LEU A 14 -2.93 -14.66 -44.14
N PHE A 15 -1.76 -15.18 -43.74
CA PHE A 15 -1.33 -15.22 -42.33
C PHE A 15 -1.06 -13.83 -41.76
N CYS A 16 -0.45 -12.93 -42.55
CA CYS A 16 -0.21 -11.56 -42.12
C CYS A 16 -1.53 -10.81 -41.92
N SER A 17 -2.51 -11.01 -42.80
CA SER A 17 -3.83 -10.36 -42.73
C SER A 17 -4.67 -10.83 -41.53
N VAL A 18 -4.60 -12.12 -41.17
CA VAL A 18 -5.31 -12.68 -40.00
C VAL A 18 -4.62 -12.26 -38.70
N LEU A 19 -3.28 -12.19 -38.68
CA LEU A 19 -2.53 -11.72 -37.51
C LEU A 19 -2.73 -10.21 -37.28
N THR A 20 -2.80 -9.39 -38.32
CA THR A 20 -3.16 -7.97 -38.18
C THR A 20 -4.62 -7.78 -37.76
N CYS A 21 -5.55 -8.63 -38.21
CA CYS A 21 -6.93 -8.59 -37.72
C CYS A 21 -7.04 -9.03 -36.27
N LEU A 22 -6.28 -10.06 -35.83
CA LEU A 22 -6.26 -10.47 -34.41
C LEU A 22 -5.60 -9.41 -33.54
N ILE A 23 -4.53 -8.74 -34.00
CA ILE A 23 -3.89 -7.63 -33.27
C ILE A 23 -4.82 -6.40 -33.24
N LEU A 24 -5.60 -6.14 -34.30
CA LEU A 24 -6.63 -5.09 -34.30
C LEU A 24 -7.83 -5.45 -33.41
N TRP A 25 -8.21 -6.73 -33.32
CA TRP A 25 -9.24 -7.21 -32.39
C TRP A 25 -8.76 -7.20 -30.93
N PHE A 26 -7.50 -7.56 -30.67
CA PHE A 26 -6.86 -7.48 -29.36
C PHE A 26 -6.56 -6.02 -28.97
N SER A 27 -6.27 -5.13 -29.93
CA SER A 27 -6.17 -3.67 -29.73
C SER A 27 -7.54 -3.02 -29.51
N LEU A 28 -8.62 -3.61 -30.02
CA LEU A 28 -10.00 -3.17 -29.71
C LEU A 28 -10.48 -3.72 -28.36
N LEU A 29 -9.96 -4.87 -27.90
CA LEU A 29 -10.24 -5.45 -26.58
C LEU A 29 -9.45 -4.80 -25.43
N LEU A 30 -8.50 -3.92 -25.73
CA LEU A 30 -7.74 -3.10 -24.78
C LEU A 30 -8.11 -1.61 -24.84
N GLN A 31 -9.24 -1.27 -25.46
CA GLN A 31 -9.76 0.10 -25.52
C GLN A 31 -11.01 0.32 -24.64
N GLU A 32 -11.12 -0.39 -23.52
CA GLU A 32 -11.97 0.04 -22.43
C GLU A 32 -11.13 0.63 -21.29
N VAL A 33 -11.17 1.97 -21.29
CA VAL A 33 -10.97 2.92 -20.18
C VAL A 33 -9.53 3.19 -19.72
N GLU A 34 -8.75 3.89 -20.55
CA GLU A 34 -7.97 5.02 -20.02
C GLU A 34 -8.81 6.30 -20.15
N ALA A 35 -9.82 6.45 -19.28
CA ALA A 35 -10.29 7.78 -18.97
C ALA A 35 -9.21 8.41 -18.08
N VAL A 36 -8.40 9.32 -18.66
CA VAL A 36 -7.64 10.29 -17.88
C VAL A 36 -8.67 11.08 -17.08
N ASP A 37 -8.81 10.73 -15.80
CA ASP A 37 -9.81 11.30 -14.92
C ASP A 37 -9.41 12.73 -14.58
N VAL A 38 -10.10 13.70 -15.18
CA VAL A 38 -9.81 15.13 -15.05
C VAL A 38 -10.53 15.67 -13.81
N GLY A 39 -10.03 15.25 -12.64
CA GLY A 39 -9.95 16.10 -11.45
C GLY A 39 -8.48 16.48 -11.30
N LEU A 40 -8.16 17.71 -10.88
CA LEU A 40 -6.80 18.28 -10.91
C LEU A 40 -5.76 17.57 -10.02
N ILE A 41 -6.17 16.46 -9.39
CA ILE A 41 -5.38 15.61 -8.53
C ILE A 41 -5.54 14.16 -9.03
N GLY A 42 -4.91 13.87 -10.17
CA GLY A 42 -5.23 12.73 -11.04
C GLY A 42 -5.34 11.34 -10.37
N GLY A 43 -6.20 10.51 -10.97
CA GLY A 43 -6.37 9.10 -10.59
C GLY A 43 -7.02 8.89 -9.23
N ALA A 44 -8.00 9.74 -8.87
CA ALA A 44 -8.75 9.64 -7.64
C ALA A 44 -9.99 8.75 -7.81
N THR A 45 -10.38 8.04 -6.76
CA THR A 45 -11.62 7.28 -6.69
C THR A 45 -12.51 7.87 -5.59
N THR A 46 -13.80 7.97 -5.88
CA THR A 46 -14.80 8.42 -4.92
C THR A 46 -15.66 7.26 -4.45
N HIS A 47 -16.05 7.32 -3.19
CA HIS A 47 -16.74 6.23 -2.51
C HIS A 47 -17.78 6.78 -1.54
N SER A 48 -18.81 5.98 -1.25
CA SER A 48 -19.84 6.31 -0.28
C SER A 48 -20.29 5.08 0.50
N SER A 49 -20.68 5.29 1.75
CA SER A 49 -21.24 4.25 2.61
C SER A 49 -22.24 4.84 3.62
N TYR A 50 -23.09 3.98 4.15
CA TYR A 50 -23.94 4.29 5.29
C TYR A 50 -23.92 3.11 6.26
N GLU A 51 -23.21 3.28 7.38
CA GLU A 51 -22.97 2.24 8.38
C GLU A 51 -23.11 2.87 9.76
N ASP A 52 -23.76 2.16 10.68
CA ASP A 52 -23.92 2.60 12.09
C ASP A 52 -24.42 4.04 12.28
N GLY A 53 -25.30 4.51 11.38
CA GLY A 53 -25.87 5.87 11.43
C GLY A 53 -25.02 6.96 10.78
N ASP A 54 -23.80 6.65 10.33
CA ASP A 54 -22.90 7.60 9.66
C ASP A 54 -23.04 7.52 8.14
N LEU A 55 -23.43 8.63 7.51
CA LEU A 55 -23.29 8.81 6.06
C LEU A 55 -21.88 9.29 5.75
N THR A 56 -21.12 8.47 5.03
CA THR A 56 -19.73 8.77 4.67
C THR A 56 -19.59 8.92 3.16
N VAL A 57 -18.90 9.98 2.73
CA VAL A 57 -18.46 10.16 1.34
C VAL A 57 -16.98 10.53 1.35
N TRP A 58 -16.16 9.81 0.59
CA TRP A 58 -14.72 10.06 0.55
C TRP A 58 -14.13 9.99 -0.85
N ILE A 59 -12.99 10.65 -1.02
CA ILE A 59 -12.16 10.62 -2.20
C ILE A 59 -10.74 10.26 -1.80
N GLU A 60 -10.10 9.37 -2.56
CA GLU A 60 -8.70 8.98 -2.37
C GLU A 60 -7.99 8.86 -3.72
N GLY A 61 -6.72 9.25 -3.84
CA GLY A 61 -6.02 9.26 -5.13
C GLY A 61 -4.50 9.32 -5.01
N GLY A 62 -3.78 8.85 -6.04
CA GLY A 62 -2.40 8.36 -5.89
C GLY A 62 -1.37 8.74 -6.97
N LYS A 63 -1.55 9.82 -7.74
CA LYS A 63 -0.47 10.34 -8.58
C LYS A 63 0.00 11.69 -8.02
N GLY A 64 1.30 11.76 -7.72
CA GLY A 64 1.97 12.82 -6.96
C GLY A 64 1.39 14.21 -7.17
N VAL A 65 0.95 14.82 -6.07
CA VAL A 65 0.35 16.15 -6.04
C VAL A 65 1.44 17.15 -5.73
N GLU A 66 1.94 17.83 -6.76
CA GLU A 66 2.80 18.98 -6.55
C GLU A 66 1.94 20.15 -6.05
N LEU A 67 2.19 20.61 -4.83
CA LEU A 67 1.54 21.78 -4.24
C LEU A 67 2.53 22.93 -4.19
N ASP A 68 2.23 24.01 -4.91
CA ASP A 68 2.99 25.25 -4.81
C ASP A 68 2.82 25.87 -3.43
N LEU A 69 3.80 26.66 -2.99
CA LEU A 69 3.73 27.46 -1.77
C LEU A 69 2.42 28.27 -1.67
N GLY A 70 1.68 28.08 -0.58
CA GLY A 70 0.42 28.77 -0.33
C GLY A 70 -0.78 28.25 -1.13
N THR A 71 -0.65 27.06 -1.75
CA THR A 71 -1.78 26.40 -2.41
C THR A 71 -2.81 25.99 -1.36
N ARG A 72 -3.99 26.58 -1.45
CA ARG A 72 -5.17 26.19 -0.68
C ARG A 72 -5.85 25.00 -1.36
N MET A 73 -5.99 23.89 -0.65
CA MET A 73 -6.81 22.76 -1.09
C MET A 73 -8.25 22.95 -0.60
N ILE A 74 -9.22 22.64 -1.47
CA ILE A 74 -10.64 22.82 -1.19
C ILE A 74 -11.36 21.50 -1.49
N PRO A 75 -11.41 20.57 -0.51
CA PRO A 75 -12.28 19.41 -0.58
C PRO A 75 -13.74 19.85 -0.52
N GLN A 76 -14.53 19.35 -1.45
CA GLN A 76 -15.92 19.74 -1.71
C GLN A 76 -16.76 18.48 -1.85
N MET A 77 -17.88 18.40 -1.13
CA MET A 77 -18.88 17.35 -1.28
C MET A 77 -20.24 17.97 -1.56
N GLN A 78 -20.90 17.52 -2.63
CA GLN A 78 -22.29 17.86 -2.94
C GLN A 78 -23.19 16.67 -2.65
N LEU A 79 -24.20 16.90 -1.81
CA LEU A 79 -25.29 15.95 -1.57
C LEU A 79 -26.33 16.04 -2.69
N PRO A 80 -27.02 14.93 -3.02
CA PRO A 80 -28.16 14.97 -3.92
C PRO A 80 -29.28 15.82 -3.34
N SER A 81 -30.11 16.42 -4.21
CA SER A 81 -31.18 17.34 -3.80
C SER A 81 -32.23 16.70 -2.88
N SER A 82 -32.45 15.39 -3.01
CA SER A 82 -33.30 14.58 -2.12
C SER A 82 -32.83 14.58 -0.66
N LEU A 83 -31.53 14.84 -0.42
CA LEU A 83 -30.91 14.91 0.91
C LEU A 83 -30.62 16.35 1.36
N SER A 84 -31.19 17.36 0.69
CA SER A 84 -31.00 18.78 1.02
C SER A 84 -31.38 19.16 2.45
N SER A 85 -32.29 18.42 3.09
CA SER A 85 -32.67 18.62 4.48
C SER A 85 -31.52 18.42 5.47
N ILE A 86 -30.53 17.57 5.13
CA ILE A 86 -29.37 17.28 5.99
C ILE A 86 -28.54 18.54 6.21
N LEU A 87 -28.14 19.22 5.13
CA LEU A 87 -27.30 20.43 5.23
C LEU A 87 -28.07 21.65 5.77
N ASN A 88 -29.40 21.60 5.78
CA ASN A 88 -30.26 22.63 6.37
C ASN A 88 -30.64 22.33 7.84
N HIS A 89 -30.23 21.20 8.39
CA HIS A 89 -30.54 20.85 9.78
C HIS A 89 -29.81 21.79 10.75
N SER A 90 -30.49 22.24 11.82
CA SER A 90 -29.93 23.20 12.78
C SER A 90 -28.65 22.70 13.47
N ASP A 91 -28.56 21.39 13.68
CA ASP A 91 -27.44 20.75 14.37
C ASP A 91 -26.39 20.18 13.41
N ILE A 92 -26.49 20.46 12.11
CA ILE A 92 -25.56 19.89 11.10
C ILE A 92 -24.10 20.16 11.46
N ARG A 93 -23.78 21.36 11.96
CA ARG A 93 -22.40 21.76 12.31
C ARG A 93 -21.75 20.87 13.37
N ASN A 94 -22.55 20.30 14.27
CA ASN A 94 -22.05 19.42 15.33
C ASN A 94 -21.98 17.95 14.90
N ASN A 95 -22.66 17.61 13.80
CA ASN A 95 -22.82 16.24 13.32
C ASN A 95 -22.18 16.04 11.94
N ILE A 96 -21.30 16.93 11.50
CA ILE A 96 -20.52 16.77 10.28
C ILE A 96 -19.06 17.12 10.53
N ARG A 97 -18.17 16.28 10.00
CA ARG A 97 -16.73 16.51 10.01
C ARG A 97 -16.11 16.10 8.69
N LEU A 98 -15.00 16.75 8.36
CA LEU A 98 -14.10 16.36 7.31
C LEU A 98 -12.82 15.83 7.95
N GLU A 99 -12.50 14.57 7.71
CA GLU A 99 -11.20 13.99 8.02
C GLU A 99 -10.34 14.02 6.76
N TYR A 100 -9.07 14.39 6.88
CA TYR A 100 -8.14 14.36 5.76
C TYR A 100 -6.81 13.72 6.14
N SER A 101 -6.17 13.11 5.16
CA SER A 101 -4.82 12.56 5.22
C SER A 101 -4.09 12.94 3.93
N LEU A 102 -3.02 13.69 4.05
CA LEU A 102 -2.16 14.07 2.95
C LEU A 102 -0.85 13.27 3.01
N PRO A 103 -0.22 12.95 1.86
CA PRO A 103 1.08 12.29 1.83
C PRO A 103 2.12 13.06 2.63
N ALA A 104 3.12 12.36 3.16
CA ALA A 104 4.22 13.00 3.86
C ALA A 104 5.06 13.84 2.87
N PRO A 105 5.54 15.03 3.25
CA PRO A 105 6.56 15.70 2.47
C PRO A 105 7.85 14.90 2.36
N LEU A 106 8.53 14.98 1.22
CA LEU A 106 9.82 14.32 0.92
C LEU A 106 10.93 14.48 1.99
N LEU A 107 10.80 15.45 2.91
CA LEU A 107 11.78 15.78 3.95
C LEU A 107 11.21 15.75 5.38
N GLY A 108 9.99 15.25 5.59
CA GLY A 108 9.34 15.20 6.90
C GLY A 108 8.45 13.98 7.04
N PHE A 109 8.82 13.08 7.96
CA PHE A 109 8.33 11.69 8.06
C PHE A 109 6.90 11.50 8.60
N ILE A 110 5.98 12.47 8.40
CA ILE A 110 4.62 12.39 8.96
C ILE A 110 3.58 12.81 7.92
N PRO A 111 2.61 11.94 7.55
CA PRO A 111 1.42 12.31 6.79
C PRO A 111 0.66 13.42 7.51
N ILE A 112 0.26 14.47 6.79
CA ILE A 112 -0.50 15.57 7.40
C ILE A 112 -1.95 15.10 7.53
N ARG A 113 -2.35 14.74 8.75
CA ARG A 113 -3.72 14.38 9.08
C ARG A 113 -4.40 15.49 9.88
N GLY A 114 -5.72 15.57 9.76
CA GLY A 114 -6.50 16.47 10.59
C GLY A 114 -7.99 16.29 10.40
N THR A 115 -8.74 16.91 11.30
CA THR A 115 -10.19 16.94 11.29
C THR A 115 -10.66 18.39 11.27
N ILE A 116 -11.58 18.70 10.37
CA ILE A 116 -12.24 19.99 10.25
C ILE A 116 -13.71 19.78 10.59
N ALA A 117 -14.21 20.46 11.62
CA ALA A 117 -15.59 20.33 12.09
C ALA A 117 -16.16 21.68 12.53
N GLY A 118 -17.47 21.72 12.81
CA GLY A 118 -18.12 22.91 13.35
C GLY A 118 -18.06 24.11 12.40
N ASP A 119 -17.63 25.26 12.93
CA ASP A 119 -17.60 26.53 12.21
C ASP A 119 -16.48 26.61 11.15
N GLN A 120 -15.55 25.64 11.14
CA GLN A 120 -14.51 25.57 10.12
C GLN A 120 -15.00 24.99 8.79
N LEU A 121 -16.17 24.31 8.80
CA LEU A 121 -16.84 23.85 7.60
C LEU A 121 -17.74 24.96 7.03
N LEU A 122 -17.69 25.10 5.72
CA LEU A 122 -18.47 26.07 4.96
C LEU A 122 -19.60 25.34 4.22
N PHE A 123 -20.79 25.93 4.27
CA PHE A 123 -22.01 25.35 3.73
C PHE A 123 -22.62 26.29 2.71
N ASP A 124 -22.90 25.77 1.53
CA ASP A 124 -23.76 26.39 0.53
C ASP A 124 -25.01 25.53 0.38
N THR A 125 -26.02 25.86 1.19
CA THR A 125 -27.29 25.15 1.24
C THR A 125 -28.14 25.36 -0.02
N THR A 126 -27.82 26.34 -0.86
CA THR A 126 -28.49 26.53 -2.16
C THR A 126 -28.06 25.46 -3.15
N ASN A 127 -26.78 25.07 -3.11
CA ASN A 127 -26.19 24.06 -3.99
C ASN A 127 -25.99 22.69 -3.31
N ASN A 128 -26.53 22.48 -2.11
CA ASN A 128 -26.31 21.27 -1.28
C ASN A 128 -24.83 20.90 -1.13
N LEU A 129 -23.98 21.91 -0.98
CA LEU A 129 -22.54 21.76 -0.96
C LEU A 129 -21.98 22.03 0.44
N VAL A 130 -21.04 21.19 0.86
CA VAL A 130 -20.17 21.46 2.00
C VAL A 130 -18.72 21.40 1.55
N TYR A 131 -17.88 22.29 2.08
CA TYR A 131 -16.46 22.36 1.74
C TYR A 131 -15.64 22.90 2.90
N ALA A 132 -14.33 22.69 2.81
CA ALA A 132 -13.37 23.22 3.78
C ALA A 132 -12.22 23.92 3.06
N ASN A 133 -11.57 24.86 3.74
CA ASN A 133 -10.33 25.46 3.27
C ASN A 133 -9.16 24.84 4.02
N LEU A 134 -8.25 24.19 3.29
CA LEU A 134 -7.03 23.65 3.85
C LEU A 134 -5.82 24.45 3.35
N ASP A 135 -5.31 25.33 4.22
CA ASP A 135 -4.15 26.17 3.94
C ASP A 135 -2.86 25.45 4.33
N GLN A 136 -2.05 25.04 3.35
CA GLN A 136 -0.72 24.49 3.63
C GLN A 136 0.33 25.60 3.70
N SER A 137 1.10 25.62 4.79
CA SER A 137 2.10 26.66 5.08
C SER A 137 3.51 26.34 4.57
N LEU A 138 3.72 25.19 3.91
CA LEU A 138 5.05 24.67 3.57
C LEU A 138 5.16 24.31 2.07
N ASN A 139 6.35 24.48 1.49
CA ASN A 139 6.65 24.08 0.10
C ASN A 139 6.94 22.58 0.07
N LEU A 140 5.97 21.77 -0.33
CA LEU A 140 6.07 20.31 -0.22
C LEU A 140 5.57 19.66 -1.51
N THR A 141 6.45 18.94 -2.19
CA THR A 141 6.03 17.94 -3.17
C THR A 141 5.46 16.76 -2.38
N LEU A 142 4.15 16.51 -2.52
CA LEU A 142 3.47 15.40 -1.85
C LEU A 142 3.40 14.23 -2.84
N ILE A 143 4.13 13.15 -2.53
CA ILE A 143 4.12 11.91 -3.33
C ILE A 143 3.49 10.84 -2.47
N GLY A 144 2.36 10.30 -2.92
CA GLY A 144 1.61 9.26 -2.20
C GLY A 144 0.11 9.46 -2.30
N LEU A 145 -0.64 8.63 -1.55
CA LEU A 145 -2.10 8.67 -1.52
C LEU A 145 -2.60 9.78 -0.61
N TYR A 146 -3.46 10.65 -1.13
CA TYR A 146 -4.26 11.57 -0.31
C TYR A 146 -5.65 10.97 -0.09
N LYS A 147 -6.29 11.31 1.03
CA LYS A 147 -7.66 10.91 1.36
C LYS A 147 -8.41 12.06 2.04
N PHE A 148 -9.63 12.32 1.61
CA PHE A 148 -10.56 13.26 2.25
C PHE A 148 -11.90 12.56 2.46
N LYS A 149 -12.43 12.60 3.67
CA LYS A 149 -13.63 11.87 4.10
C LYS A 149 -14.58 12.81 4.83
N PHE A 150 -15.73 13.11 4.21
CA PHE A 150 -16.84 13.74 4.90
C PHE A 150 -17.66 12.68 5.60
N ILE A 151 -17.97 12.92 6.87
CA ILE A 151 -18.76 12.02 7.71
C ILE A 151 -19.88 12.84 8.33
N ILE A 152 -21.13 12.42 8.10
CA ILE A 152 -22.33 13.01 8.66
C ILE A 152 -22.99 12.00 9.59
N ASP A 153 -23.08 12.33 10.88
CA ASP A 153 -23.80 11.54 11.88
C ASP A 153 -25.31 11.79 11.71
N ILE A 154 -25.98 10.90 10.97
CA ILE A 154 -27.41 11.00 10.68
C ILE A 154 -28.24 10.67 11.93
N GLU A 155 -27.74 9.78 12.78
CA GLU A 155 -28.38 9.41 14.04
C GLU A 155 -28.36 10.59 15.04
N GLY A 156 -27.24 11.28 15.14
CA GLY A 156 -27.08 12.51 15.94
C GLY A 156 -27.92 13.69 15.44
N LEU A 157 -28.29 13.68 14.15
CA LEU A 157 -29.29 14.59 13.58
C LEU A 157 -30.75 14.14 13.86
N ASN A 158 -30.95 12.95 14.40
CA ASN A 158 -32.26 12.32 14.57
C ASN A 158 -33.05 12.29 13.24
N MET A 159 -32.33 12.02 12.15
CA MET A 159 -32.85 11.91 10.80
C MET A 159 -32.83 10.44 10.35
N ARG A 160 -33.51 10.16 9.24
CA ARG A 160 -33.41 8.86 8.54
C ARG A 160 -33.18 9.13 7.07
N ILE A 161 -32.23 8.42 6.47
CA ILE A 161 -32.06 8.38 5.02
C ILE A 161 -33.08 7.38 4.45
N PRO A 162 -33.97 7.79 3.52
CA PRO A 162 -34.87 6.86 2.85
C PRO A 162 -34.10 5.76 2.10
N ALA A 163 -34.70 4.58 1.95
CA ALA A 163 -34.09 3.54 1.13
C ALA A 163 -34.29 3.91 -0.35
N ASP A 164 -33.23 4.40 -0.99
CA ASP A 164 -33.19 4.81 -2.39
C ASP A 164 -31.74 4.71 -2.92
N SER A 165 -31.53 5.04 -4.18
CA SER A 165 -30.21 5.23 -4.77
C SER A 165 -29.82 6.71 -4.76
N TYR A 166 -28.69 7.01 -4.14
CA TYR A 166 -28.16 8.37 -4.01
C TYR A 166 -26.83 8.51 -4.72
N GLN A 167 -26.72 9.54 -5.55
CA GLN A 167 -25.45 9.94 -6.17
C GLN A 167 -24.86 11.14 -5.44
N PHE A 168 -23.66 10.96 -4.91
CA PHE A 168 -22.86 12.01 -4.30
C PHE A 168 -21.77 12.46 -5.26
N LYS A 169 -21.37 13.72 -5.15
CA LYS A 169 -20.24 14.26 -5.90
C LYS A 169 -19.16 14.73 -4.93
N MET A 170 -17.92 14.36 -5.18
CA MET A 170 -16.79 14.78 -4.37
C MET A 170 -15.60 15.14 -5.24
N VAL A 171 -14.99 16.30 -4.97
CA VAL A 171 -13.78 16.77 -5.66
C VAL A 171 -12.89 17.51 -4.67
N VAL A 172 -11.59 17.52 -4.95
CA VAL A 172 -10.64 18.38 -4.25
C VAL A 172 -9.97 19.28 -5.27
N ASP A 173 -10.17 20.59 -5.14
CA ASP A 173 -9.64 21.58 -6.08
C ASP A 173 -8.65 22.53 -5.39
N LYS A 174 -7.93 23.32 -6.18
CA LYS A 174 -6.98 24.34 -5.72
C LYS A 174 -7.61 25.74 -5.81
N GLY A 175 -7.54 26.50 -4.72
CA GLY A 175 -7.79 27.95 -4.71
C GLY A 175 -9.26 28.41 -4.65
N ILE A 176 -10.17 27.85 -5.46
CA ILE A 176 -11.60 28.21 -5.46
C ILE A 176 -12.53 26.99 -5.47
N VAL A 177 -13.76 27.19 -5.01
CA VAL A 177 -14.87 26.23 -5.17
C VAL A 177 -15.25 26.19 -6.66
N ASN A 178 -15.36 24.99 -7.23
CA ASN A 178 -15.57 24.80 -8.66
C ASN A 178 -16.69 23.80 -8.91
N LEU A 179 -17.89 24.33 -9.17
CA LEU A 179 -19.10 23.53 -9.38
C LEU A 179 -19.04 22.72 -10.68
N ASP A 180 -18.37 23.24 -11.72
CA ASP A 180 -18.27 22.56 -13.01
C ASP A 180 -17.43 21.27 -12.92
N LEU A 181 -16.48 21.21 -11.98
CA LEU A 181 -15.66 20.01 -11.75
C LEU A 181 -16.43 18.89 -11.04
N LEU A 182 -17.49 19.20 -10.28
CA LEU A 182 -18.27 18.17 -9.59
C LEU A 182 -19.01 17.25 -10.57
N ASP A 183 -19.36 17.73 -11.76
CA ASP A 183 -20.14 16.98 -12.75
C ASP A 183 -19.31 15.96 -13.57
N PHE A 184 -18.00 15.87 -13.33
CA PHE A 184 -17.14 14.88 -14.01
C PHE A 184 -17.36 13.47 -13.47
N ARG A 185 -17.46 12.48 -14.37
CA ARG A 185 -17.83 11.10 -14.04
C ARG A 185 -17.01 10.43 -12.93
N GLY A 186 -15.71 10.71 -12.82
CA GLY A 186 -14.85 10.15 -11.76
C GLY A 186 -15.09 10.72 -10.37
N ASN A 187 -15.77 11.87 -10.28
CA ASN A 187 -16.10 12.53 -9.03
C ASN A 187 -17.44 12.06 -8.45
N LEU A 188 -18.12 11.08 -9.08
CA LEU A 188 -19.39 10.55 -8.61
C LEU A 188 -19.24 9.20 -7.91
N THR A 189 -19.97 9.05 -6.81
CA THR A 189 -20.14 7.77 -6.12
C THR A 189 -21.62 7.53 -5.84
N THR A 190 -22.04 6.26 -5.87
CA THR A 190 -23.43 5.85 -5.68
C THR A 190 -23.57 5.02 -4.42
N LEU A 191 -24.53 5.39 -3.57
CA LEU A 191 -24.98 4.61 -2.43
C LEU A 191 -26.37 4.04 -2.76
N ASP A 192 -26.49 2.72 -2.81
CA ASP A 192 -27.75 2.02 -3.09
C ASP A 192 -28.25 1.30 -1.84
N PHE A 193 -29.33 1.81 -1.27
CA PHE A 193 -30.07 1.13 -0.21
C PHE A 193 -31.03 0.16 -0.90
N GLY A 194 -30.54 -1.03 -1.25
CA GLY A 194 -31.23 -1.98 -2.13
C GLY A 194 -32.76 -2.01 -1.98
N TYR A 195 -33.46 -1.76 -3.09
CA TYR A 195 -34.92 -1.80 -3.18
C TYR A 195 -35.46 -3.21 -2.88
N LEU A 196 -36.24 -3.34 -1.81
CA LEU A 196 -37.38 -4.27 -1.81
C LEU A 196 -38.54 -3.51 -2.45
N PRO A 197 -39.12 -3.96 -3.58
CA PRO A 197 -40.19 -3.21 -4.24
C PRO A 197 -41.43 -3.15 -3.34
N GLU A 198 -41.76 -1.94 -2.88
CA GLU A 198 -43.05 -1.62 -2.27
C GLU A 198 -44.12 -1.49 -3.38
N ASP A 199 -45.26 -2.13 -3.15
CA ASP A 199 -46.54 -2.03 -3.85
C ASP A 199 -46.60 -2.37 -5.36
N TYR A 200 -46.88 -3.65 -5.63
CA TYR A 200 -47.73 -4.03 -6.77
C TYR A 200 -49.20 -3.83 -6.37
N ASP A 201 -49.77 -2.68 -6.69
CA ASP A 201 -51.24 -2.52 -6.78
C ASP A 201 -51.72 -3.21 -8.08
N GLU A 202 -52.13 -4.46 -7.98
CA GLU A 202 -52.79 -5.18 -9.07
C GLU A 202 -54.28 -4.78 -9.14
N PRO A 203 -54.82 -4.39 -10.31
CA PRO A 203 -56.24 -4.12 -10.42
C PRO A 203 -57.04 -5.43 -10.24
N SER A 204 -57.98 -5.40 -9.30
CA SER A 204 -58.93 -6.46 -9.05
C SER A 204 -59.68 -6.88 -10.32
N ASN A 205 -59.51 -8.12 -10.76
CA ASN A 205 -60.53 -8.86 -11.50
C ASN A 205 -60.62 -10.29 -10.93
N PRO A 206 -61.78 -10.72 -10.42
CA PRO A 206 -61.96 -12.04 -9.86
C PRO A 206 -62.20 -13.03 -11.00
N ASP A 207 -61.36 -14.06 -11.09
CA ASP A 207 -61.70 -15.44 -11.53
C ASP A 207 -60.42 -16.15 -12.02
N GLU A 208 -59.66 -16.80 -11.11
CA GLU A 208 -59.04 -18.11 -11.41
C GLU A 208 -58.45 -18.78 -10.14
N PRO A 209 -58.65 -20.10 -9.95
CA PRO A 209 -58.13 -20.84 -8.80
C PRO A 209 -56.82 -21.59 -9.13
N GLY A 210 -55.84 -21.53 -8.23
CA GLY A 210 -54.69 -22.44 -8.30
C GLY A 210 -53.43 -21.91 -7.62
N GLN A 211 -53.47 -21.84 -6.29
CA GLN A 211 -52.40 -21.37 -5.41
C GLN A 211 -51.11 -22.21 -5.57
N SER A 212 -50.06 -21.61 -6.13
CA SER A 212 -48.67 -22.09 -6.02
C SER A 212 -48.02 -21.33 -4.87
N THR A 213 -47.97 -21.96 -3.69
CA THR A 213 -47.15 -21.46 -2.58
C THR A 213 -45.70 -21.81 -2.89
N THR A 214 -44.87 -20.81 -3.17
CA THR A 214 -43.43 -21.01 -3.15
C THR A 214 -42.99 -20.78 -1.72
N ASP A 215 -42.58 -21.87 -1.07
CA ASP A 215 -41.95 -21.87 0.24
C ASP A 215 -40.44 -21.85 0.01
N SER A 216 -39.74 -20.86 0.55
CA SER A 216 -38.29 -20.75 0.43
C SER A 216 -37.69 -20.51 1.80
N ASP A 217 -36.88 -21.47 2.25
CA ASP A 217 -36.04 -21.35 3.43
C ASP A 217 -34.65 -20.84 3.05
N GLN A 218 -34.05 -20.07 3.97
CA GLN A 218 -32.66 -19.63 3.92
C GLN A 218 -31.84 -20.45 4.93
N THR A 219 -30.59 -20.77 4.61
CA THR A 219 -29.65 -21.34 5.57
C THR A 219 -28.45 -20.41 5.70
N GLU A 220 -27.97 -20.22 6.92
CA GLU A 220 -26.78 -19.42 7.19
C GLU A 220 -25.54 -20.31 7.07
N VAL A 221 -24.56 -19.86 6.28
CA VAL A 221 -23.20 -20.40 6.29
C VAL A 221 -22.37 -19.47 7.17
N SER A 222 -21.99 -19.95 8.35
CA SER A 222 -21.07 -19.25 9.25
C SER A 222 -19.75 -20.01 9.36
N VAL A 223 -18.66 -19.26 9.31
CA VAL A 223 -17.32 -19.74 9.63
C VAL A 223 -16.74 -18.82 10.70
N ALA A 224 -16.20 -19.42 11.76
CA ALA A 224 -15.50 -18.72 12.81
C ALA A 224 -14.02 -19.08 12.73
N PHE A 225 -13.17 -18.08 12.57
CA PHE A 225 -11.72 -18.24 12.65
C PHE A 225 -11.28 -17.99 14.08
N LEU A 226 -10.50 -18.92 14.64
CA LEU A 226 -9.85 -18.73 15.93
C LEU A 226 -8.57 -17.89 15.72
N PRO A 227 -8.15 -17.08 16.71
CA PRO A 227 -6.86 -16.41 16.62
C PRO A 227 -5.74 -17.45 16.43
N PRO A 228 -4.67 -17.11 15.68
CA PRO A 228 -3.54 -18.01 15.51
C PRO A 228 -2.99 -18.43 16.88
N VAL A 229 -2.60 -19.70 16.99
CA VAL A 229 -1.84 -20.17 18.17
C VAL A 229 -0.54 -19.39 18.19
N ASP A 230 -0.13 -18.91 19.35
CA ASP A 230 1.07 -18.08 19.55
C ASP A 230 2.34 -18.93 19.35
N SER A 231 2.61 -19.28 18.10
CA SER A 231 3.76 -20.05 17.64
C SER A 231 4.54 -19.20 16.65
N SER A 232 5.87 -19.22 16.78
CA SER A 232 6.76 -18.56 15.83
C SER A 232 6.52 -19.11 14.42
N PRO A 233 6.55 -18.28 13.37
CA PRO A 233 6.38 -18.74 12.00
C PRO A 233 7.49 -19.72 11.58
N PRO A 234 7.19 -20.66 10.67
CA PRO A 234 8.25 -21.43 10.03
C PRO A 234 9.15 -20.53 9.19
N ILE A 235 10.42 -20.91 9.03
CA ILE A 235 11.33 -20.21 8.13
C ILE A 235 11.17 -20.78 6.74
N LEU A 236 10.95 -19.92 5.75
CA LEU A 236 10.66 -20.29 4.36
C LEU A 236 11.93 -20.23 3.49
N ASP A 237 11.94 -20.98 2.40
CA ASP A 237 13.02 -20.93 1.41
C ASP A 237 12.89 -19.67 0.52
N PRO A 238 13.87 -18.74 0.49
CA PRO A 238 13.76 -17.53 -0.30
C PRO A 238 13.74 -17.75 -1.83
N GLU A 239 14.20 -18.91 -2.32
CA GLU A 239 14.10 -19.32 -3.73
C GLU A 239 12.78 -20.05 -4.03
N ASN A 240 12.19 -20.69 -3.03
CA ASN A 240 10.89 -21.36 -3.13
C ASN A 240 10.07 -21.13 -1.85
N PRO A 241 9.40 -19.98 -1.72
CA PRO A 241 8.79 -19.57 -0.44
C PRO A 241 7.58 -20.43 -0.05
N SER A 242 7.14 -21.36 -0.89
CA SER A 242 6.16 -22.39 -0.52
C SER A 242 6.74 -23.54 0.30
N GLU A 243 8.06 -23.61 0.47
CA GLU A 243 8.75 -24.65 1.24
C GLU A 243 9.38 -24.10 2.52
N GLU A 244 9.35 -24.89 3.59
CA GLU A 244 9.96 -24.56 4.88
C GLU A 244 11.40 -25.10 4.95
N ILE A 245 12.32 -24.30 5.50
CA ILE A 245 13.67 -24.73 5.86
C ILE A 245 13.64 -25.33 7.27
N THR A 246 13.87 -26.65 7.35
CA THR A 246 13.83 -27.38 8.63
C THR A 246 15.11 -27.26 9.47
N ASN A 247 16.21 -26.78 8.89
CA ASN A 247 17.47 -26.55 9.57
C ASN A 247 18.18 -25.34 8.95
N PRO A 248 17.73 -24.11 9.26
CA PRO A 248 18.34 -22.89 8.74
C PRO A 248 19.77 -22.73 9.25
N GLU A 249 20.58 -21.93 8.53
CA GLU A 249 22.00 -21.75 8.85
C GLU A 249 22.21 -20.88 10.11
N ASP A 250 21.34 -19.90 10.32
CA ASP A 250 21.25 -19.12 11.55
C ASP A 250 20.04 -19.56 12.38
N GLU A 251 20.09 -19.28 13.68
CA GLU A 251 18.95 -19.56 14.56
C GLU A 251 17.79 -18.62 14.22
N PRO A 252 16.55 -19.14 14.08
CA PRO A 252 15.35 -18.31 14.00
C PRO A 252 15.24 -17.39 15.22
N SER A 253 14.62 -16.22 15.05
CA SER A 253 14.46 -15.27 16.15
C SER A 253 13.61 -15.82 17.29
N GLY A 254 12.69 -16.72 16.97
CA GLY A 254 11.72 -17.29 17.93
C GLY A 254 10.65 -16.28 18.36
N GLU A 255 10.55 -15.13 17.68
CA GLU A 255 9.56 -14.11 17.98
C GLU A 255 8.14 -14.62 17.72
N THR A 256 7.21 -14.11 18.52
CA THR A 256 5.80 -14.49 18.55
C THR A 256 4.93 -13.24 18.50
N GLY A 257 3.62 -13.38 18.26
CA GLY A 257 2.70 -12.24 18.05
C GLY A 257 2.43 -11.91 16.58
N ASP A 258 1.81 -10.75 16.32
CA ASP A 258 1.19 -10.44 15.03
C ASP A 258 2.13 -9.79 14.00
N LEU A 259 3.18 -9.09 14.42
CA LEU A 259 4.22 -8.58 13.52
C LEU A 259 5.58 -9.06 14.02
N THR A 260 6.25 -9.91 13.26
CA THR A 260 7.50 -10.55 13.68
C THR A 260 8.59 -10.44 12.63
N LEU A 261 9.83 -10.27 13.09
CA LEU A 261 11.04 -10.47 12.29
C LEU A 261 11.53 -11.89 12.60
N ASP A 262 11.19 -12.84 11.73
CA ASP A 262 11.31 -14.28 12.01
C ASP A 262 12.75 -14.79 11.85
N TYR A 263 13.50 -14.18 10.92
CA TYR A 263 14.84 -14.60 10.57
C TYR A 263 15.69 -13.42 10.13
N VAL A 264 16.95 -13.40 10.58
CA VAL A 264 17.99 -12.47 10.12
C VAL A 264 19.31 -13.23 9.92
N PRO A 265 20.14 -12.86 8.92
CA PRO A 265 21.34 -13.61 8.62
C PRO A 265 22.51 -13.13 9.48
N SER A 266 23.46 -14.02 9.74
CA SER A 266 24.79 -13.63 10.21
C SER A 266 25.74 -13.37 9.02
N PHE A 267 26.64 -12.41 9.20
CA PHE A 267 27.57 -11.98 8.16
C PHE A 267 29.00 -12.41 8.51
N SER A 268 29.56 -13.34 7.71
CA SER A 268 30.91 -13.85 7.89
C SER A 268 31.76 -13.66 6.64
N PHE A 269 32.99 -13.21 6.84
CA PHE A 269 33.95 -12.87 5.78
C PHE A 269 35.20 -13.73 5.91
N PRO A 270 35.89 -14.00 4.78
CA PRO A 270 37.10 -14.81 4.78
C PRO A 270 38.22 -14.12 5.54
N THR A 271 39.13 -14.93 6.08
CA THR A 271 40.36 -14.41 6.70
C THR A 271 41.22 -13.70 5.64
N ARG A 272 41.71 -12.51 5.97
CA ARG A 272 42.60 -11.70 5.13
C ARG A 272 43.86 -11.31 5.90
N GLU A 273 44.96 -11.15 5.18
CA GLU A 273 46.13 -10.46 5.73
C GLU A 273 45.82 -8.97 5.94
N VAL A 274 46.50 -8.33 6.89
CA VAL A 274 46.33 -6.90 7.13
C VAL A 274 46.79 -6.12 5.89
N ALA A 275 45.83 -5.52 5.19
CA ALA A 275 46.07 -4.75 4.00
C ALA A 275 46.50 -3.32 4.32
N HIS A 276 47.40 -2.79 3.50
CA HIS A 276 47.84 -1.39 3.53
C HIS A 276 47.16 -0.56 2.43
N GLU A 277 45.99 -0.99 1.96
CA GLU A 277 45.15 -0.34 0.96
C GLU A 277 43.66 -0.59 1.29
N ASN A 278 42.76 0.12 0.61
CA ASN A 278 41.33 -0.16 0.72
C ASN A 278 41.04 -1.54 0.12
N ILE A 279 40.32 -2.39 0.84
CA ILE A 279 39.94 -3.71 0.34
C ILE A 279 38.43 -3.88 0.41
N GLU A 280 37.89 -4.47 -0.65
CA GLU A 280 36.53 -5.02 -0.69
C GLU A 280 36.62 -6.52 -0.40
N VAL A 281 35.85 -6.99 0.57
CA VAL A 281 35.82 -8.40 0.97
C VAL A 281 34.41 -8.94 0.78
N ARG A 282 34.25 -9.88 -0.16
CA ARG A 282 33.00 -10.61 -0.38
C ARG A 282 32.70 -11.56 0.79
N MET A 283 31.41 -11.68 1.12
CA MET A 283 30.92 -12.61 2.13
C MET A 283 31.12 -14.07 1.71
N ASP A 284 31.50 -14.94 2.64
CA ASP A 284 31.72 -16.38 2.39
C ASP A 284 30.40 -17.16 2.32
N ARG A 285 29.40 -16.73 3.11
CA ARG A 285 28.06 -17.32 3.10
C ARG A 285 27.30 -16.87 1.88
N LYS A 286 26.58 -17.80 1.25
CA LYS A 286 26.00 -17.58 -0.07
C LYS A 286 24.58 -17.00 -0.06
N LYS A 287 23.77 -17.39 0.92
CA LYS A 287 22.31 -17.13 0.90
C LYS A 287 21.82 -16.26 2.07
N PRO A 288 22.29 -15.01 2.24
CA PRO A 288 21.75 -14.12 3.27
C PRO A 288 20.35 -13.63 2.90
N PHE A 289 19.41 -13.74 3.84
CA PHE A 289 18.06 -13.23 3.70
C PHE A 289 17.47 -12.86 5.06
N ILE A 290 16.43 -12.02 5.06
CA ILE A 290 15.55 -11.79 6.21
C ILE A 290 14.16 -12.34 5.92
N GLN A 291 13.39 -12.65 6.97
CA GLN A 291 11.98 -12.99 6.88
C GLN A 291 11.17 -12.16 7.86
N VAL A 292 10.09 -11.57 7.37
CA VAL A 292 9.12 -10.79 8.12
C VAL A 292 7.76 -11.45 7.98
N SER A 293 6.97 -11.47 9.04
CA SER A 293 5.57 -11.86 8.94
C SER A 293 4.65 -10.84 9.60
N ASP A 294 3.69 -10.33 8.82
CA ASP A 294 2.59 -9.47 9.28
C ASP A 294 1.27 -10.26 9.26
N ARG A 295 0.75 -10.54 10.44
CA ARG A 295 -0.53 -11.20 10.74
C ARG A 295 -1.48 -10.25 11.47
N THR A 296 -1.18 -8.95 11.50
CA THR A 296 -1.96 -7.96 12.27
C THR A 296 -3.37 -7.76 11.74
N ASN A 297 -3.64 -8.13 10.47
CA ASN A 297 -4.87 -7.84 9.72
C ASN A 297 -5.20 -6.34 9.59
N SER A 298 -4.34 -5.46 10.12
CA SER A 298 -4.51 -4.00 10.07
C SER A 298 -4.00 -3.41 8.76
N ASN A 299 -3.10 -4.12 8.08
CA ASN A 299 -2.37 -3.66 6.90
C ASN A 299 -1.78 -2.24 7.11
N ALA A 300 -1.32 -1.94 8.33
CA ALA A 300 -0.74 -0.63 8.67
C ALA A 300 0.65 -0.39 8.06
N GLY A 301 1.24 -1.44 7.45
CA GLY A 301 2.60 -1.44 6.96
C GLY A 301 3.63 -1.58 8.10
N TRP A 302 4.87 -1.82 7.73
CA TRP A 302 5.96 -2.05 8.66
C TRP A 302 7.30 -1.67 8.02
N ILE A 303 8.31 -1.43 8.86
CA ILE A 303 9.67 -1.16 8.41
C ILE A 303 10.68 -1.98 9.20
N VAL A 304 11.61 -2.60 8.47
CA VAL A 304 12.81 -3.21 9.03
C VAL A 304 13.97 -2.26 8.86
N THR A 305 14.69 -2.02 9.94
CA THR A 305 15.94 -1.25 9.95
C THR A 305 17.09 -2.10 10.48
N ALA A 306 18.31 -1.79 10.06
CA ALA A 306 19.52 -2.40 10.57
C ALA A 306 20.55 -1.33 10.95
N GLN A 307 21.23 -1.53 12.08
CA GLN A 307 22.30 -0.66 12.54
C GLN A 307 23.57 -1.47 12.82
N LEU A 308 24.68 -1.07 12.21
CA LEU A 308 25.99 -1.69 12.42
C LEU A 308 26.77 -0.99 13.53
N SER A 309 27.15 -1.74 14.55
CA SER A 309 28.00 -1.25 15.64
C SER A 309 29.47 -1.05 15.23
N TYR A 310 30.30 -0.60 16.18
CA TYR A 310 31.75 -0.60 15.99
C TYR A 310 32.28 -2.02 15.83
N PHE A 311 33.18 -2.23 14.87
CA PHE A 311 34.02 -3.42 14.91
C PHE A 311 34.96 -3.35 16.12
N ARG A 312 35.06 -4.47 16.82
CA ARG A 312 35.98 -4.68 17.93
C ARG A 312 36.94 -5.79 17.60
N ASN A 313 38.22 -5.55 17.88
CA ASN A 313 39.20 -6.61 17.95
C ASN A 313 38.96 -7.42 19.23
N VAL A 314 38.65 -8.70 19.08
CA VAL A 314 38.33 -9.60 20.20
C VAL A 314 39.53 -9.78 21.12
N ASP A 315 40.74 -9.82 20.56
CA ASP A 315 41.97 -10.10 21.31
C ASP A 315 42.42 -8.89 22.14
N SER A 316 42.33 -7.68 21.57
CA SER A 316 42.75 -6.44 22.25
C SER A 316 41.60 -5.66 22.90
N ASN A 317 40.35 -6.06 22.66
CA ASN A 317 39.13 -5.37 23.08
C ASN A 317 39.08 -3.88 22.68
N SER A 318 39.70 -3.52 21.56
CA SER A 318 39.75 -2.16 21.02
C SER A 318 38.90 -2.02 19.77
N ASN A 319 38.44 -0.79 19.49
CA ASN A 319 37.81 -0.50 18.20
C ASN A 319 38.78 -0.77 17.06
N SER A 320 38.24 -1.32 15.97
CA SER A 320 38.97 -1.70 14.76
C SER A 320 38.11 -1.42 13.54
N LEU A 321 38.68 -1.57 12.34
CA LEU A 321 37.99 -1.33 11.06
C LEU A 321 37.24 0.02 11.04
N LEU A 322 37.84 1.06 11.60
CA LEU A 322 37.26 2.40 11.64
C LEU A 322 36.94 2.90 10.23
N GLY A 323 35.69 3.31 10.03
CA GLY A 323 35.18 3.74 8.73
C GLY A 323 34.83 2.59 7.78
N ALA A 324 34.86 1.34 8.24
CA ALA A 324 34.38 0.22 7.45
C ALA A 324 32.87 0.28 7.25
N THR A 325 32.46 -0.27 6.12
CA THR A 325 31.08 -0.26 5.65
C THR A 325 30.71 -1.68 5.22
N LEU A 326 29.54 -2.14 5.64
CA LEU A 326 28.88 -3.32 5.09
C LEU A 326 27.86 -2.89 4.02
N LEU A 327 27.97 -3.44 2.82
CA LEU A 327 27.09 -3.17 1.68
C LEU A 327 26.21 -4.37 1.38
N LEU A 328 24.93 -4.12 1.16
CA LEU A 328 23.94 -5.08 0.68
C LEU A 328 23.32 -4.53 -0.61
N GLU A 329 23.53 -5.23 -1.72
CA GLU A 329 23.13 -4.82 -3.07
C GLU A 329 22.14 -5.82 -3.68
N ASN A 330 21.41 -5.42 -4.73
CA ASN A 330 20.53 -6.29 -5.50
C ASN A 330 19.52 -7.08 -4.64
N GLY A 331 18.90 -6.41 -3.67
CA GLY A 331 17.88 -7.02 -2.82
C GLY A 331 16.66 -7.45 -3.64
N ILE A 332 16.21 -8.68 -3.44
CA ILE A 332 15.03 -9.25 -4.11
C ILE A 332 14.05 -9.77 -3.07
N THR A 333 12.78 -9.51 -3.29
CA THR A 333 11.68 -9.92 -2.43
C THR A 333 10.96 -11.17 -2.95
N SER A 334 10.39 -11.96 -2.03
CA SER A 334 9.56 -13.12 -2.34
C SER A 334 8.55 -13.42 -1.22
N SER A 335 7.46 -14.12 -1.55
CA SER A 335 6.39 -14.50 -0.62
C SER A 335 5.76 -15.84 -1.06
N PRO A 336 5.24 -16.67 -0.13
CA PRO A 336 4.48 -17.88 -0.46
C PRO A 336 3.16 -17.59 -1.18
N ILE A 337 2.60 -16.40 -1.00
CA ILE A 337 1.25 -16.04 -1.47
C ILE A 337 1.18 -14.58 -1.95
N ASP A 338 0.42 -14.36 -3.02
CA ASP A 338 0.18 -13.04 -3.60
C ASP A 338 -1.17 -12.49 -3.12
N VAL A 339 -1.24 -12.16 -1.83
CA VAL A 339 -2.47 -11.66 -1.16
C VAL A 339 -2.39 -10.18 -0.75
N SER A 340 -1.22 -9.57 -0.88
CA SER A 340 -1.01 -8.14 -0.67
C SER A 340 0.08 -7.64 -1.60
N GLU A 341 0.10 -6.33 -1.84
CA GLU A 341 1.17 -5.69 -2.58
C GLU A 341 2.55 -5.97 -1.95
N GLU A 342 3.56 -6.04 -2.81
CA GLU A 342 4.93 -6.36 -2.45
C GLU A 342 5.58 -5.22 -1.65
N PRO A 343 6.20 -5.52 -0.50
CA PRO A 343 7.02 -4.56 0.23
C PRO A 343 8.28 -4.21 -0.55
N PHE A 344 8.72 -2.96 -0.43
CA PHE A 344 9.92 -2.47 -1.05
C PHE A 344 11.17 -2.91 -0.28
N VAL A 345 12.15 -3.49 -0.97
CA VAL A 345 13.51 -3.72 -0.45
C VAL A 345 14.45 -2.63 -0.95
N TYR A 346 15.13 -1.96 -0.01
CA TYR A 346 16.09 -0.92 -0.34
C TYR A 346 17.30 -1.52 -1.07
N GLN A 347 17.81 -0.78 -2.04
CA GLN A 347 18.97 -1.15 -2.84
C GLN A 347 20.20 -0.36 -2.36
N ASP A 348 21.39 -0.87 -2.66
CA ASP A 348 22.68 -0.23 -2.35
C ASP A 348 22.78 0.22 -0.88
N ILE A 349 22.34 -0.65 0.04
CA ILE A 349 22.27 -0.33 1.46
C ILE A 349 23.68 -0.24 2.02
N GLU A 350 24.03 0.94 2.54
CA GLU A 350 25.33 1.21 3.14
C GLU A 350 25.24 1.29 4.69
N LEU A 351 25.65 0.22 5.39
CA LEU A 351 25.76 0.19 6.85
C LEU A 351 27.16 0.60 7.28
N HIS A 352 27.31 1.83 7.78
CA HIS A 352 28.57 2.30 8.32
C HIS A 352 28.82 1.74 9.73
N SER A 353 30.07 1.39 10.02
CA SER A 353 30.47 1.05 11.39
C SER A 353 30.20 2.25 12.31
N SER A 354 29.40 2.03 13.37
CA SER A 354 28.87 3.07 14.26
C SER A 354 27.95 4.11 13.62
N GLY A 355 27.38 3.78 12.47
CA GLY A 355 26.43 4.64 11.77
C GLY A 355 25.03 4.62 12.38
N ASP A 356 24.19 5.50 11.86
CA ASP A 356 22.75 5.47 12.13
C ASP A 356 22.11 4.23 11.50
N ALA A 357 20.97 3.80 12.06
CA ALA A 357 20.16 2.74 11.48
C ALA A 357 19.73 3.08 10.05
N LYS A 358 19.80 2.10 9.15
CA LYS A 358 19.35 2.24 7.75
C LYS A 358 18.10 1.40 7.52
N PRO A 359 17.16 1.89 6.68
CA PRO A 359 16.03 1.09 6.27
C PRO A 359 16.49 -0.03 5.34
N ILE A 360 15.89 -1.21 5.49
CA ILE A 360 16.23 -2.42 4.75
C ILE A 360 15.06 -2.87 3.88
N MET A 361 13.89 -2.97 4.50
CA MET A 361 12.67 -3.43 3.85
C MET A 361 11.49 -2.67 4.44
N TYR A 362 10.54 -2.30 3.60
CA TYR A 362 9.44 -1.43 3.96
C TYR A 362 8.14 -1.85 3.26
N ALA A 363 7.11 -2.11 4.05
CA ALA A 363 5.75 -2.26 3.59
C ALA A 363 4.98 -0.96 3.84
N GLU A 364 4.41 -0.39 2.78
CA GLU A 364 3.43 0.68 2.90
C GLU A 364 2.13 0.17 3.53
N PRO A 365 1.29 1.05 4.10
CA PRO A 365 -0.07 0.66 4.46
C PRO A 365 -0.81 0.03 3.27
N GLY A 366 -1.38 -1.15 3.45
CA GLY A 366 -2.00 -1.96 2.39
C GLY A 366 -1.07 -3.00 1.74
N ALA A 367 0.24 -2.91 1.95
CA ALA A 367 1.25 -3.85 1.44
C ALA A 367 1.85 -4.69 2.57
N GLY A 368 2.60 -5.74 2.21
CA GLY A 368 3.43 -6.50 3.15
C GLY A 368 2.66 -7.36 4.15
N SER A 369 1.38 -7.65 3.92
CA SER A 369 0.58 -8.59 4.71
C SER A 369 1.03 -10.02 4.44
N GLY A 370 1.01 -10.89 5.45
CA GLY A 370 1.55 -12.24 5.35
C GLY A 370 3.07 -12.28 5.52
N THR A 371 3.69 -13.36 5.04
CA THR A 371 5.13 -13.59 5.19
C THR A 371 5.90 -13.14 3.97
N TRP A 372 6.91 -12.31 4.16
CA TRP A 372 7.76 -11.75 3.11
C TRP A 372 9.23 -11.99 3.42
N LEU A 373 9.98 -12.35 2.39
CA LEU A 373 11.42 -12.55 2.46
C LEU A 373 12.11 -11.47 1.63
N ALA A 374 13.29 -11.04 2.08
CA ALA A 374 14.21 -10.26 1.26
C ALA A 374 15.59 -10.94 1.26
N ARG A 375 16.12 -11.22 0.07
CA ARG A 375 17.41 -11.89 -0.14
C ARG A 375 18.41 -11.01 -0.88
N TRP A 376 19.70 -11.17 -0.57
CA TRP A 376 20.82 -10.50 -1.25
C TRP A 376 21.76 -11.54 -1.83
N TYR A 377 21.27 -12.26 -2.84
CA TYR A 377 22.04 -13.23 -3.62
C TYR A 377 21.26 -13.57 -4.89
N ASP A 378 21.95 -13.86 -6.00
CA ASP A 378 21.35 -14.46 -7.20
C ASP A 378 21.02 -15.95 -7.00
N SER A 379 19.95 -16.44 -7.62
CA SER A 379 19.57 -17.86 -7.71
C SER A 379 20.65 -18.74 -8.35
N ASP A 380 21.46 -18.19 -9.26
CA ASP A 380 22.52 -18.92 -9.95
C ASP A 380 23.88 -18.78 -9.23
N LEU A 381 23.98 -19.32 -8.02
CA LEU A 381 25.19 -19.26 -7.19
C LEU A 381 26.36 -20.10 -7.76
N GLU A 382 27.11 -19.57 -8.72
CA GLU A 382 28.39 -20.15 -9.16
C GLU A 382 29.57 -19.59 -8.33
N GLY A 383 30.30 -20.46 -7.62
CA GLY A 383 31.53 -20.10 -6.89
C GLY A 383 31.48 -20.33 -5.37
N ASN A 384 32.40 -19.71 -4.61
CA ASN A 384 32.57 -19.91 -3.16
C ASN A 384 32.17 -18.68 -2.30
N SER A 385 31.65 -17.61 -2.90
CA SER A 385 31.33 -16.37 -2.20
C SER A 385 30.05 -15.74 -2.74
N ASN A 386 29.41 -14.92 -1.93
CA ASN A 386 28.26 -14.11 -2.33
C ASN A 386 28.71 -12.86 -3.13
N GLY A 387 27.94 -12.51 -4.16
CA GLY A 387 28.22 -11.41 -5.10
C GLY A 387 27.46 -10.11 -4.82
N ASP A 388 26.66 -10.05 -3.76
CA ASP A 388 25.74 -8.96 -3.44
C ASP A 388 25.97 -8.40 -2.03
N VAL A 389 26.86 -9.01 -1.23
CA VAL A 389 27.20 -8.59 0.12
C VAL A 389 28.70 -8.44 0.32
N TYR A 390 29.11 -7.24 0.74
CA TYR A 390 30.50 -6.81 0.76
C TYR A 390 30.88 -6.06 2.03
N LEU A 391 32.09 -6.29 2.53
CA LEU A 391 32.72 -5.45 3.55
C LEU A 391 33.81 -4.60 2.90
N ASN A 392 33.61 -3.29 2.90
CA ASN A 392 34.62 -2.31 2.54
C ASN A 392 35.45 -1.97 3.77
N VAL A 393 36.74 -2.27 3.72
CA VAL A 393 37.70 -2.01 4.79
C VAL A 393 38.66 -0.91 4.35
N PRO A 394 38.64 0.26 5.01
CA PRO A 394 39.57 1.34 4.72
C PRO A 394 41.03 0.96 4.95
N GLN A 395 41.91 1.60 4.19
CA GLN A 395 43.35 1.49 4.35
C GLN A 395 43.78 1.75 5.80
N GLY A 396 44.53 0.81 6.37
CA GLY A 396 45.13 0.97 7.69
C GLY A 396 44.16 0.87 8.87
N SER A 397 42.88 0.55 8.64
CA SER A 397 41.91 0.33 9.73
C SER A 397 41.95 -1.10 10.29
N ALA A 398 42.51 -2.05 9.53
CA ALA A 398 42.64 -3.45 9.92
C ALA A 398 43.75 -3.67 10.96
N GLN A 399 43.47 -4.52 11.94
CA GLN A 399 44.40 -4.95 12.98
C GLN A 399 44.52 -6.47 12.94
N VAL A 400 45.67 -7.00 13.38
CA VAL A 400 45.83 -8.45 13.57
C VAL A 400 44.88 -8.91 14.67
N GLY A 401 44.19 -10.02 14.43
CA GLY A 401 43.21 -10.60 15.35
C GLY A 401 41.81 -10.66 14.75
N ARG A 402 40.88 -11.27 15.48
CA ARG A 402 39.49 -11.41 15.04
C ARG A 402 38.72 -10.12 15.27
N GLN A 403 38.02 -9.66 14.23
CA GLN A 403 37.23 -8.42 14.27
C GLN A 403 35.75 -8.78 14.23
N GLU A 404 34.98 -8.35 15.21
CA GLU A 404 33.55 -8.65 15.33
C GLU A 404 32.74 -7.37 15.50
N ALA A 405 31.56 -7.33 14.90
CA ALA A 405 30.55 -6.29 15.09
C ALA A 405 29.18 -6.94 15.22
N THR A 406 28.26 -6.24 15.87
CA THR A 406 26.85 -6.62 15.95
C THR A 406 26.03 -5.74 15.01
N ILE A 407 25.10 -6.36 14.30
CA ILE A 407 24.01 -5.66 13.60
C ILE A 407 22.77 -5.78 14.46
N THR A 408 22.20 -4.63 14.84
CA THR A 408 20.91 -4.57 15.52
C THR A 408 19.82 -4.40 14.46
N TRP A 409 18.97 -5.41 14.35
CA TRP A 409 17.79 -5.39 13.49
C TRP A 409 16.59 -4.95 14.30
N THR A 410 15.72 -4.15 13.70
CA THR A 410 14.48 -3.69 14.36
C THR A 410 13.36 -3.69 13.35
N ILE A 411 12.26 -4.34 13.71
CA ILE A 411 10.99 -4.24 13.01
C ILE A 411 10.04 -3.40 13.84
N GLN A 412 9.27 -2.55 13.17
CA GLN A 412 8.21 -1.78 13.79
C GLN A 412 7.06 -1.63 12.80
N ASN A 413 5.83 -1.64 13.30
CA ASN A 413 4.71 -1.10 12.54
C ASN A 413 5.07 0.33 12.13
N THR A 414 4.74 0.73 10.90
CA THR A 414 4.68 2.16 10.61
C THR A 414 3.70 2.78 11.62
N PRO A 415 4.05 3.87 12.32
CA PRO A 415 3.33 4.26 13.53
C PRO A 415 1.80 4.34 13.34
N ASN A 416 1.09 3.51 14.12
CA ASN A 416 -0.32 3.70 14.40
C ASN A 416 -0.46 4.99 15.21
N VAL A 417 -1.27 5.92 14.70
CA VAL A 417 -1.66 7.13 15.44
C VAL A 417 -2.57 6.69 16.58
N SER A 418 -2.03 6.56 17.79
CA SER A 418 -2.84 6.53 19.01
C SER A 418 -3.26 7.96 19.34
N GLU A 419 -4.58 8.18 19.29
CA GLU A 419 -5.40 9.32 19.72
C GLU A 419 -5.17 10.71 19.09
#